data_AF-A0A7S0EDU7-F1
#
_entry.id   AF-A0A7S0EDU7-F1
#
_cell.length_a   1.000
_cell.length_b   1.000
_cell.length_c   1.000
_cell.angle_alpha   90.00
_cell.angle_beta   90.00
_cell.angle_gamma   90.00
#
_symmetry.space_group_name_H-M   'P 1'
#
loop_
_entity.id
_entity.type
_entity.pdbx_description
1 polymer ?
#
loop_
_entity_poly.entity_id
_entity_poly.type
_entity_poly.pdbx_seq_one_letter_code
_entity_poly.pdbx_strand_id
1 'polypeptide(L)'
;MVKLQQASISMQMSSDQLEEETSGSFQFQEIDFKPQVLKDPKKKELWTKWGFEDCSYIKAYSFDEFFSKHQTEVFFKDFFASKTVQSTLSVSSGRNLWIRVGPVRRVEVEELSSKVTNMEFFDKLMQLGRGEEEE
;
A
#
# COMPACT_ATOMS: atom_id res chain seq x y z
N MET A 1 35.51 46.22 10.88
CA MET A 1 35.25 45.30 12.00
C MET A 1 33.76 44.99 12.01
N VAL A 2 33.37 43.81 11.54
CA VAL A 2 31.97 43.35 11.47
C VAL A 2 31.77 42.35 12.60
N LYS A 3 30.85 42.64 13.52
CA LYS A 3 30.45 41.71 14.58
C LYS A 3 29.32 40.82 14.03
N LEU A 4 29.62 39.53 13.84
CA LEU A 4 28.60 38.50 13.68
C LEU A 4 27.92 38.28 15.03
N GLN A 5 26.61 38.51 15.08
CA GLN A 5 25.78 38.08 16.18
C GLN A 5 25.02 36.85 15.70
N GLN A 6 25.45 35.67 16.18
CA GLN A 6 24.69 34.43 15.97
C GLN A 6 23.40 34.53 16.78
N ALA A 7 22.26 34.61 16.09
CA ALA A 7 20.96 34.44 16.70
C ALA A 7 20.65 32.94 16.75
N SER A 8 20.64 32.39 17.97
CA SER A 8 20.12 31.07 18.26
C SER A 8 18.62 31.06 18.01
N ILE A 9 18.18 30.43 16.92
CA ILE A 9 16.77 30.13 16.69
C ILE A 9 16.45 28.87 17.50
N SER A 10 16.03 29.05 18.74
CA SER A 10 15.30 28.03 19.47
C SER A 10 13.91 27.91 18.82
N MET A 11 13.74 26.97 17.89
CA MET A 11 12.42 26.51 17.46
C MET A 11 11.78 25.74 18.63
N GLN A 12 11.15 26.48 19.54
CA GLN A 12 10.13 25.93 20.42
C GLN A 12 8.88 25.72 19.57
N MET A 13 8.79 24.55 18.95
CA MET A 13 7.53 24.06 18.37
C MET A 13 6.64 23.64 19.54
N SER A 14 5.82 24.57 20.02
CA SER A 14 4.71 24.30 20.92
C SER A 14 3.81 23.25 20.25
N SER A 15 3.72 22.06 20.85
CA SER A 15 2.91 20.92 20.38
C SER A 15 1.40 21.11 20.55
N ASP A 16 0.91 22.35 20.50
CA ASP A 16 -0.49 22.71 20.66
C ASP A 16 -1.00 23.45 19.42
N GLN A 17 -0.73 22.89 18.23
CA GLN A 17 -1.69 23.01 17.15
C GLN A 17 -2.48 21.71 17.12
N LEU A 18 -3.65 21.78 17.76
CA LEU A 18 -4.78 20.90 17.52
C LEU A 18 -4.88 20.69 16.00
N GLU A 19 -4.37 19.56 15.52
CA GLU A 19 -4.95 18.96 14.33
C GLU A 19 -6.40 18.72 14.75
N GLU A 20 -7.33 19.46 14.15
CA GLU A 20 -8.71 19.00 14.09
C GLU A 20 -8.60 17.58 13.53
N GLU A 21 -8.66 16.59 14.40
CA GLU A 21 -8.95 15.23 14.03
C GLU A 21 -10.29 15.32 13.33
N THR A 22 -10.25 15.54 12.02
CA THR A 22 -11.38 15.26 11.17
C THR A 22 -11.58 13.77 11.36
N SER A 23 -12.52 13.44 12.23
CA SER A 23 -13.19 12.17 12.29
C SER A 23 -14.05 12.05 11.01
N GLY A 24 -13.37 12.20 9.88
CA GLY A 24 -13.91 12.31 8.54
C GLY A 24 -13.95 10.91 7.99
N SER A 25 -15.14 10.50 7.57
CA SER A 25 -15.27 9.25 6.86
C SER A 25 -14.59 9.36 5.50
N PHE A 26 -13.84 8.33 5.10
CA PHE A 26 -13.14 8.31 3.82
C PHE A 26 -14.08 7.86 2.70
N GLN A 27 -14.07 8.58 1.58
CA GLN A 27 -14.73 8.14 0.36
C GLN A 27 -13.71 7.61 -0.65
N PHE A 28 -14.09 6.56 -1.38
CA PHE A 28 -13.19 5.86 -2.29
C PHE A 28 -13.75 5.82 -3.70
N GLN A 29 -12.91 6.21 -4.65
CA GLN A 29 -13.20 6.15 -6.09
C GLN A 29 -12.16 5.27 -6.78
N GLU A 30 -12.62 4.38 -7.66
CA GLU A 30 -11.72 3.57 -8.47
C GLU A 30 -11.04 4.46 -9.52
N ILE A 31 -9.73 4.27 -9.70
CA ILE A 31 -8.96 4.94 -10.74
C ILE A 31 -8.41 3.91 -11.72
N ASP A 32 -8.34 4.27 -13.01
CA ASP A 32 -7.64 3.46 -13.99
C ASP A 32 -6.14 3.51 -13.70
N PHE A 33 -5.64 2.43 -13.11
CA PHE A 33 -4.25 2.31 -12.73
C PHE A 33 -3.59 1.20 -13.50
N LYS A 34 -2.52 1.59 -14.22
CA LYS A 34 -1.61 0.65 -14.87
C LYS A 34 -0.34 0.58 -14.04
N PRO A 35 -0.05 -0.57 -13.40
CA PRO A 35 1.13 -0.72 -12.56
C PRO A 35 2.38 -0.39 -13.36
N GLN A 36 3.14 0.61 -12.92
CA GLN A 36 4.37 1.00 -13.63
C GLN A 36 5.41 -0.13 -13.66
N VAL A 37 5.37 -1.04 -12.68
CA VAL A 37 6.20 -2.24 -12.63
C VAL A 37 6.05 -3.12 -13.88
N LEU A 38 4.88 -3.10 -14.53
CA LEU A 38 4.62 -3.87 -15.76
C LEU A 38 5.11 -3.16 -17.04
N LYS A 39 5.62 -1.93 -16.94
CA LYS A 39 6.20 -1.21 -18.08
C LYS A 39 7.66 -1.59 -18.35
N ASP A 40 8.37 -2.05 -17.32
CA ASP A 40 9.73 -2.54 -17.44
C ASP A 40 9.70 -4.01 -17.92
N PRO A 41 10.26 -4.33 -19.09
CA PRO A 41 10.17 -5.67 -19.66
C PRO A 41 10.79 -6.74 -18.74
N LYS A 42 11.87 -6.44 -18.00
CA LYS A 42 12.49 -7.40 -17.08
C LYS A 42 11.60 -7.69 -15.88
N LYS A 43 10.95 -6.66 -15.34
CA LYS A 43 10.04 -6.82 -14.20
C LYS A 43 8.74 -7.50 -14.62
N LYS A 44 8.26 -7.24 -15.84
CA LYS A 44 7.14 -7.95 -16.43
C LYS A 44 7.45 -9.42 -16.63
N GLU A 45 8.64 -9.75 -17.15
CA GLU A 45 9.07 -11.13 -17.31
C GLU A 45 9.09 -11.87 -15.97
N LEU A 46 9.66 -11.26 -14.93
CA LEU A 46 9.62 -11.83 -13.57
C LEU A 46 8.17 -11.97 -13.07
N TRP A 47 7.33 -10.96 -13.25
CA TRP A 47 5.92 -10.99 -12.85
C TRP A 47 5.17 -12.19 -13.45
N THR A 48 5.37 -12.44 -14.74
CA THR A 48 4.79 -13.59 -15.45
C THR A 48 5.47 -14.89 -15.04
N LYS A 49 6.80 -14.94 -14.91
CA LYS A 49 7.58 -16.13 -14.50
C LYS A 49 7.12 -16.69 -13.15
N TRP A 50 6.74 -15.82 -12.22
CA TRP A 50 6.25 -16.20 -10.89
C TRP A 50 4.73 -16.44 -10.83
N GLY A 51 4.02 -16.36 -11.97
CA GLY A 51 2.58 -16.61 -12.05
C GLY A 51 1.73 -15.53 -11.37
N PHE A 52 2.28 -14.35 -11.10
CA PHE A 52 1.53 -13.26 -10.48
C PHE A 52 0.47 -12.69 -11.42
N GLU A 53 0.64 -12.83 -12.72
CA GLU A 53 -0.36 -12.45 -13.73
C GLU A 53 -1.69 -13.18 -13.54
N ASP A 54 -1.64 -14.48 -13.22
CA ASP A 54 -2.84 -15.30 -13.02
C ASP A 54 -3.33 -15.32 -11.57
N CYS A 55 -2.42 -15.15 -10.62
CA CYS A 55 -2.69 -15.28 -9.18
C CYS A 55 -2.87 -13.95 -8.44
N SER A 56 -2.79 -12.80 -9.13
CA SER A 56 -2.88 -11.49 -8.48
C SER A 56 -3.88 -10.57 -9.16
N TYR A 57 -4.57 -9.77 -8.35
CA TYR A 57 -5.49 -8.75 -8.83
C TYR A 57 -5.09 -7.39 -8.26
N ILE A 58 -4.84 -6.42 -9.14
CA ILE A 58 -4.41 -5.08 -8.74
C ILE A 58 -5.50 -4.09 -9.08
N LYS A 59 -5.90 -3.30 -8.09
CA LYS A 59 -6.79 -2.15 -8.22
C LYS A 59 -6.22 -0.98 -7.45
N ALA A 60 -6.51 0.22 -7.94
CA ALA A 60 -6.15 1.44 -7.25
C ALA A 60 -7.39 2.27 -7.00
N TYR A 61 -7.36 2.99 -5.87
CA TYR A 61 -8.42 3.85 -5.43
C TYR A 61 -7.82 5.19 -5.00
N SER A 62 -8.50 6.28 -5.34
CA SER A 62 -8.26 7.58 -4.74
C SER A 62 -9.19 7.78 -3.56
N PHE A 63 -8.76 8.60 -2.61
CA PHE A 63 -9.53 9.01 -1.44
C PHE A 63 -9.48 10.54 -1.28
N ASP A 64 -10.49 11.09 -0.62
CA ASP A 64 -10.77 12.54 -0.53
C ASP A 64 -10.10 13.22 0.67
N GLU A 65 -9.86 12.50 1.75
CA GLU A 65 -9.34 13.04 3.00
C GLU A 65 -7.83 12.77 3.21
N PHE A 66 -7.17 13.55 4.05
CA PHE A 66 -5.77 13.30 4.38
C PHE A 66 -5.62 12.05 5.27
N PHE A 67 -4.74 11.15 4.89
CA PHE A 67 -4.47 9.94 5.68
C PHE A 67 -3.42 10.21 6.77
N SER A 68 -3.78 9.94 8.02
CA SER A 68 -2.85 9.89 9.17
C SER A 68 -2.75 8.47 9.74
N LYS A 69 -1.57 8.08 10.24
CA LYS A 69 -1.35 6.73 10.81
C LYS A 69 -2.33 6.42 11.95
N HIS A 70 -2.74 7.43 12.71
CA HIS A 70 -3.70 7.28 13.81
C HIS A 70 -5.09 6.86 13.33
N GLN A 71 -5.42 7.13 12.06
CA GLN A 71 -6.72 6.84 11.46
C GLN A 71 -6.73 5.51 10.69
N THR A 72 -5.67 4.70 10.79
CA THR A 72 -5.53 3.44 10.01
C THR A 72 -6.72 2.51 10.18
N GLU A 73 -7.23 2.33 11.40
CA GLU A 73 -8.41 1.50 11.64
C GLU A 73 -9.68 2.05 10.96
N VAL A 74 -9.90 3.36 11.06
CA VAL A 74 -11.07 4.03 10.48
C VAL A 74 -11.00 3.97 8.96
N PHE A 75 -9.82 4.23 8.40
CA PHE A 75 -9.55 4.14 6.98
C PHE A 75 -9.90 2.76 6.41
N PHE A 76 -9.43 1.67 7.04
CA PHE A 76 -9.75 0.33 6.56
C PHE A 76 -11.21 -0.05 6.76
N LYS A 77 -11.83 0.38 7.87
CA LYS A 77 -13.28 0.19 8.08
C LYS A 77 -14.09 0.85 6.96
N ASP A 78 -13.77 2.10 6.63
CA ASP A 78 -14.45 2.85 5.58
C ASP A 78 -14.16 2.30 4.18
N PHE A 79 -12.91 1.88 3.94
CA PHE A 79 -12.50 1.25 2.68
C PHE A 79 -13.33 0.00 2.39
N PHE A 80 -13.45 -0.90 3.36
CA PHE A 80 -14.24 -2.12 3.21
C PHE A 80 -15.75 -1.89 3.31
N ALA A 81 -16.20 -0.77 3.89
CA ALA A 81 -17.61 -0.36 3.89
C ALA A 81 -18.03 0.32 2.58
N SER A 82 -17.09 0.87 1.81
CA SER A 82 -17.37 1.56 0.56
C SER A 82 -18.02 0.65 -0.47
N LYS A 83 -19.19 1.07 -0.99
CA LYS A 83 -19.91 0.35 -2.05
C LYS A 83 -19.08 0.21 -3.31
N THR A 84 -18.30 1.25 -3.65
CA THR A 84 -17.39 1.23 -4.80
C THR A 84 -16.42 0.07 -4.65
N VAL A 85 -15.69 0.03 -3.52
CA VAL A 85 -14.69 -0.99 -3.23
C VAL A 85 -15.31 -2.39 -3.19
N GLN A 86 -16.44 -2.57 -2.50
CA GLN A 86 -17.11 -3.88 -2.43
C GLN A 86 -17.55 -4.40 -3.81
N SER A 87 -17.84 -3.50 -4.75
CA SER A 87 -18.31 -3.85 -6.10
C SER A 87 -17.19 -4.08 -7.11
N THR A 88 -15.98 -3.56 -6.86
CA THR A 88 -14.86 -3.57 -7.81
C THR A 88 -13.67 -4.39 -7.33
N LEU A 89 -13.44 -4.49 -6.02
CA LEU A 89 -12.37 -5.28 -5.44
C LEU A 89 -12.71 -6.77 -5.53
N SER A 90 -11.80 -7.53 -6.14
CA SER A 90 -11.90 -8.98 -6.26
C SER A 90 -10.94 -9.66 -5.28
N VAL A 91 -11.42 -10.72 -4.63
CA VAL A 91 -10.68 -11.57 -3.71
C VAL A 91 -10.76 -13.02 -4.15
N SER A 92 -9.71 -13.78 -3.88
CA SER A 92 -9.66 -15.19 -4.23
C SER A 92 -10.53 -16.02 -3.26
N SER A 93 -11.48 -16.76 -3.81
CA SER A 93 -12.33 -17.73 -3.11
C SER A 93 -11.96 -19.15 -3.54
N GLY A 94 -10.84 -19.65 -3.03
CA GLY A 94 -10.36 -21.01 -3.30
C GLY A 94 -9.62 -21.15 -4.65
N ARG A 95 -9.62 -22.37 -5.22
CA ARG A 95 -8.83 -22.69 -6.42
C ARG A 95 -9.37 -21.95 -7.65
N ASN A 96 -8.73 -20.83 -7.98
CA ASN A 96 -8.88 -20.03 -9.21
C ASN A 96 -10.20 -19.29 -9.40
N LEU A 97 -10.97 -19.08 -8.33
CA LEU A 97 -12.19 -18.27 -8.41
C LEU A 97 -11.96 -16.89 -7.77
N TRP A 98 -12.05 -15.84 -8.57
CA TRP A 98 -12.09 -14.47 -8.08
C TRP A 98 -13.53 -14.04 -7.87
N ILE A 99 -13.88 -13.65 -6.65
CA ILE A 99 -15.21 -13.13 -6.31
C ILE A 99 -15.08 -11.71 -5.79
N ARG A 100 -16.17 -10.95 -5.86
CA ARG A 100 -16.22 -9.64 -5.21
C ARG A 100 -16.24 -9.82 -3.69
N VAL A 101 -15.63 -8.87 -2.97
CA VAL A 101 -15.60 -8.86 -1.51
C VAL A 101 -17.00 -8.94 -0.90
N GLY A 102 -17.98 -8.26 -1.52
CA GLY A 102 -19.35 -8.22 -1.00
C GLY A 102 -19.44 -7.46 0.33
N PRO A 103 -20.55 -7.60 1.08
CA PRO A 103 -20.75 -6.85 2.31
C PRO A 103 -19.83 -7.36 3.43
N VAL A 104 -18.90 -6.51 3.85
CA VAL A 104 -17.96 -6.79 4.95
C VAL A 104 -18.65 -6.55 6.30
N ARG A 105 -18.62 -7.54 7.19
CA ARG A 105 -19.27 -7.48 8.51
C ARG A 105 -18.34 -7.01 9.63
N ARG A 106 -17.06 -7.32 9.51
CA ARG A 106 -16.04 -7.02 10.53
C ARG A 106 -14.72 -6.78 9.83
N VAL A 107 -14.00 -5.76 10.27
CA VAL A 107 -12.64 -5.43 9.84
C VAL A 107 -11.79 -5.43 11.09
N GLU A 108 -10.72 -6.23 11.07
CA GLU A 108 -9.69 -6.26 12.11
C GLU A 108 -8.39 -5.81 11.46
N VAL A 109 -7.70 -4.89 12.14
CA VAL A 109 -6.44 -4.31 11.66
C VAL A 109 -5.39 -4.62 12.72
N GLU A 110 -4.30 -5.23 12.30
CA GLU A 110 -3.16 -5.53 13.16
C GLU A 110 -1.90 -4.94 12.53
N GLU A 111 -1.19 -4.11 13.29
CA GLU A 111 0.13 -3.62 12.86
C GLU A 111 1.17 -4.71 13.07
N LEU A 112 1.66 -5.30 11.99
CA LEU A 112 2.72 -6.29 12.05
C LEU A 112 4.05 -5.61 12.40
N SER A 113 4.63 -5.96 13.55
CA SER A 113 5.93 -5.46 14.01
C SER A 113 7.11 -6.16 13.32
N SER A 114 7.09 -6.24 12.00
CA SER A 114 8.19 -6.80 11.22
C SER A 114 9.34 -5.79 11.11
N LYS A 115 10.36 -5.93 11.98
CA LYS A 115 11.60 -5.12 11.96
C LYS A 115 12.62 -5.58 10.93
N VAL A 116 12.44 -6.78 10.37
CA VAL A 116 13.40 -7.41 9.46
C VAL A 116 12.72 -7.66 8.12
N THR A 117 13.13 -6.91 7.11
CA THR A 117 12.84 -7.23 5.72
C THR A 117 13.71 -8.43 5.34
N ASN A 118 13.23 -9.65 5.60
CA ASN A 118 13.94 -10.84 5.14
C ASN A 118 13.78 -10.94 3.61
N MET A 119 14.81 -10.52 2.90
CA MET A 119 14.92 -10.60 1.44
C MET A 119 15.53 -11.92 0.97
N GLU A 120 15.98 -12.80 1.87
CA GLU A 120 16.68 -14.04 1.51
C GLU A 120 15.84 -14.94 0.61
N PHE A 121 14.51 -14.91 0.76
CA PHE A 121 13.61 -15.59 -0.16
C PHE A 121 13.75 -15.04 -1.58
N PHE A 122 13.63 -13.72 -1.76
CA PHE A 122 13.78 -13.06 -3.06
C PHE A 122 15.20 -13.12 -3.61
N ASP A 123 16.23 -13.11 -2.77
CA ASP A 123 17.62 -13.27 -3.17
C ASP A 123 17.86 -14.65 -3.79
N LYS A 124 17.27 -15.70 -3.21
CA LYS A 124 17.29 -17.06 -3.79
C LYS A 124 16.54 -17.11 -5.12
N LEU A 125 15.41 -16.41 -5.23
CA LEU A 125 14.67 -16.32 -6.50
C LEU A 125 15.49 -15.61 -7.60
N MET A 126 16.24 -14.58 -7.23
CA MET A 126 17.13 -13.85 -8.15
C MET A 126 18.36 -14.67 -8.57
N GLN A 127 18.87 -15.53 -7.68
CA GLN A 127 19.96 -16.47 -8.02
C GLN A 127 19.49 -17.56 -8.98
N LEU A 128 18.33 -18.18 -8.72
CA LEU A 128 17.76 -19.21 -9.60
C LEU A 128 17.33 -18.64 -10.96
N GLY A 129 16.92 -17.36 -11.01
CA GLY A 129 16.58 -16.68 -12.25
C GLY A 129 17.77 -16.39 -13.18
N ARG A 130 19.02 -16.51 -12.72
CA ARG A 130 20.24 -16.31 -13.50
C ARG A 130 20.95 -17.61 -13.89
N GLY A 131 20.44 -18.77 -13.46
CA GLY A 131 21.13 -20.06 -13.57
C GLY A 131 20.86 -20.88 -14.83
N GLU A 132 20.22 -20.33 -15.86
CA GLU A 132 19.99 -21.01 -17.15
C GLU A 132 20.87 -20.41 -18.27
N GLU A 133 22.15 -20.18 -17.99
CA GLU A 133 23.18 -19.92 -19.01
C GLU A 133 24.50 -20.58 -18.60
N GLU A 134 24.52 -21.90 -18.44
CA GLU A 134 25.77 -22.68 -18.56
C GLU A 134 25.47 -24.00 -19.28
N GLU A 135 25.71 -24.01 -20.59
CA GLU A 135 26.13 -25.19 -21.36
C GLU A 135 27.45 -24.85 -22.07
#